data_AF-A0AAD8IWV3-F1
#
_entry.id   AF-A0AAD8IWV3-F1
#
_cell.length_a   1.000
_cell.length_b   1.000
_cell.length_c   1.000
_cell.angle_alpha   90.00
_cell.angle_beta   90.00
_cell.angle_gamma   90.00
#
_symmetry.space_group_name_H-M   'P 1'
#
loop_
_entity.id
_entity.type
_entity.pdbx_description
1 polymer ?
#
loop_
_entity_poly.entity_id
_entity_poly.type
_entity_poly.pdbx_seq_one_letter_code
_entity_poly.pdbx_strand_id
1 'polypeptide(L)'
;MLDAQLDVVHSALKLIHFDDIEIVIAETGWPSKGEPGQLGVEESAAEYNTKLMQHVTLGVGTPLMRNRTFETYIFGLFNENLKPCPISERNFGLFQPYMTPVYDIGILRKKAKVNYPSSPTPVVVGVPIIDSTFCVNTTEQADGGPK
;
A
#
# COMPACT_ATOMS: atom_id res chain seq x y z
N MET A 1 -10.73 -17.57 6.09
CA MET A 1 -9.87 -17.84 4.93
C MET A 1 -8.42 -17.96 5.39
N LEU A 2 -7.86 -16.87 5.94
CA LEU A 2 -6.49 -16.80 6.47
C LEU A 2 -6.11 -18.01 7.36
N ASP A 3 -6.94 -18.32 8.36
CA ASP A 3 -6.72 -19.39 9.33
C ASP A 3 -6.48 -20.74 8.67
N ALA A 4 -7.24 -21.04 7.61
CA ALA A 4 -7.13 -22.29 6.86
C ALA A 4 -5.84 -22.34 6.00
N GLN A 5 -5.40 -21.19 5.47
CA GLN A 5 -4.14 -21.11 4.72
C GLN A 5 -2.93 -21.33 5.66
N LEU A 6 -2.96 -20.70 6.84
CA LEU A 6 -1.97 -20.92 7.91
C LEU A 6 -1.97 -22.37 8.41
N ASP A 7 -3.14 -22.95 8.66
CA ASP A 7 -3.28 -24.34 9.10
C ASP A 7 -2.79 -25.35 8.04
N VAL A 8 -2.95 -25.06 6.75
CA VAL A 8 -2.38 -25.85 5.65
C VAL A 8 -0.84 -25.78 5.67
N VAL A 9 -0.25 -24.59 5.81
CA VAL A 9 1.22 -24.43 5.89
C VAL A 9 1.79 -25.14 7.12
N HIS A 10 1.16 -24.97 8.29
CA HIS A 10 1.57 -25.67 9.52
C HIS A 10 1.43 -27.19 9.39
N SER A 11 0.36 -27.68 8.77
CA SER A 11 0.18 -29.12 8.50
C SER A 11 1.28 -29.67 7.58
N ALA A 12 1.68 -28.90 6.55
CA ALA A 12 2.77 -29.28 5.66
C ALA A 12 4.12 -29.34 6.39
N LEU A 13 4.46 -28.32 7.19
CA LEU A 13 5.65 -28.30 8.03
C LEU A 13 5.69 -29.47 9.02
N LYS A 14 4.55 -29.82 9.61
CA LYS A 14 4.43 -30.96 10.53
C LYS A 14 4.67 -32.31 9.87
N LEU A 15 4.26 -32.49 8.61
CA LEU A 15 4.52 -33.73 7.84
C LEU A 15 6.01 -33.95 7.55
N ILE A 16 6.81 -32.88 7.53
CA ILE A 16 8.27 -32.95 7.33
C ILE A 16 9.07 -32.75 8.65
N HIS A 17 8.41 -32.83 9.80
CA HIS A 17 9.01 -32.72 11.15
C HIS A 17 9.66 -31.36 11.47
N PHE A 18 9.06 -30.27 11.00
CA PHE A 18 9.46 -28.88 11.27
C PHE A 18 8.30 -28.06 11.86
N ASP A 19 7.50 -28.65 12.77
CA ASP A 19 6.35 -27.97 13.39
C ASP A 19 6.70 -26.93 14.48
N ASP A 20 7.99 -26.76 14.76
CA ASP A 20 8.59 -25.73 15.61
C ASP A 20 8.88 -24.40 14.89
N ILE A 21 8.88 -24.38 13.55
CA ILE A 21 9.20 -23.18 12.74
C ILE A 21 8.15 -22.07 12.95
N GLU A 22 8.64 -20.82 12.96
CA GLU A 22 7.79 -19.64 13.00
C GLU A 22 7.22 -19.26 11.63
N ILE A 23 5.93 -18.97 11.60
CA ILE A 23 5.20 -18.56 10.39
C ILE A 23 4.93 -17.07 10.49
N VAL A 24 5.44 -16.32 9.51
CA VAL A 24 5.18 -14.88 9.32
C VAL A 24 4.31 -14.72 8.07
N ILE A 25 3.26 -13.91 8.14
CA ILE A 25 2.44 -13.56 6.98
C ILE A 25 3.11 -12.38 6.28
N ALA A 26 3.97 -12.70 5.30
CA ALA A 26 4.74 -11.70 4.55
C ALA A 26 3.88 -10.78 3.67
N GLU A 27 2.77 -11.29 3.14
CA GLU A 27 1.81 -10.52 2.34
C GLU A 27 0.40 -11.06 2.55
N THR A 28 -0.56 -10.17 2.82
CA THR A 28 -2.00 -10.47 2.77
C THR A 28 -2.81 -9.19 2.63
N GLY A 29 -3.92 -9.22 1.90
CA GLY A 29 -4.74 -8.03 1.67
C GLY A 29 -5.89 -8.30 0.73
N TRP A 30 -6.61 -7.24 0.35
CA TRP A 30 -7.71 -7.31 -0.58
C TRP A 30 -7.75 -6.06 -1.47
N PRO A 31 -7.93 -6.21 -2.80
CA PRO A 31 -7.90 -5.07 -3.71
C PRO A 31 -9.17 -4.22 -3.57
N SER A 32 -9.02 -2.90 -3.70
CA SER A 32 -10.10 -1.91 -3.58
C SER A 32 -10.82 -1.58 -4.90
N LYS A 33 -10.30 -2.08 -6.02
CA LYS A 33 -10.87 -1.91 -7.36
C LYS A 33 -10.48 -3.09 -8.23
N GLY A 34 -11.42 -3.63 -9.01
CA GLY A 34 -11.20 -4.78 -9.88
C GLY A 34 -11.53 -4.52 -11.35
N GLU A 35 -11.35 -5.55 -12.17
CA GLU A 35 -11.89 -5.63 -13.53
C GLU A 35 -13.41 -5.90 -13.51
N PRO A 36 -14.16 -5.49 -14.55
CA PRO A 36 -15.55 -5.88 -14.71
C PRO A 36 -15.72 -7.42 -14.67
N GLY A 37 -16.51 -7.90 -13.70
CA GLY A 37 -16.72 -9.33 -13.44
C GLY A 37 -16.00 -9.88 -12.21
N GLN A 38 -15.07 -9.14 -11.60
CA GLN A 38 -14.50 -9.48 -10.29
C GLN A 38 -15.45 -9.04 -9.16
N LEU A 39 -16.46 -9.86 -8.89
CA LEU A 39 -17.45 -9.62 -7.83
C LEU A 39 -16.79 -9.62 -6.43
N GLY A 40 -17.23 -8.71 -5.55
CA GLY A 40 -16.73 -8.62 -4.16
C GLY A 40 -15.34 -7.97 -4.00
N VAL A 41 -14.82 -7.29 -5.03
CA VAL A 41 -13.54 -6.55 -4.90
C VAL A 41 -13.74 -5.24 -4.15
N GLU A 42 -14.50 -4.29 -4.71
CA GLU A 42 -14.50 -2.89 -4.25
C GLU A 42 -15.04 -2.70 -2.82
N GLU A 43 -16.13 -3.39 -2.48
CA GLU A 43 -16.83 -3.24 -1.20
C GLU A 43 -16.14 -3.98 -0.03
N SER A 44 -15.37 -5.03 -0.31
CA SER A 44 -14.81 -5.91 0.74
C SER A 44 -13.41 -5.52 1.22
N ALA A 45 -12.71 -4.60 0.55
CA ALA A 45 -11.31 -4.27 0.87
C ALA A 45 -11.12 -3.70 2.30
N ALA A 46 -11.93 -2.70 2.65
CA ALA A 46 -11.90 -2.09 3.98
C ALA A 46 -12.33 -3.09 5.07
N GLU A 47 -13.33 -3.93 4.78
CA GLU A 47 -13.81 -4.96 5.71
C GLU A 47 -12.74 -6.03 5.96
N TYR A 48 -12.11 -6.55 4.91
CA TYR A 48 -11.06 -7.55 4.99
C TYR A 48 -9.89 -7.05 5.83
N ASN A 49 -9.32 -5.90 5.48
CA ASN A 49 -8.12 -5.37 6.16
C ASN A 49 -8.42 -4.94 7.62
N THR A 50 -9.64 -4.46 7.92
CA THR A 50 -10.06 -4.18 9.30
C THR A 50 -10.20 -5.47 10.12
N LYS A 51 -10.86 -6.50 9.57
CA LYS A 51 -11.04 -7.80 10.25
C LYS A 51 -9.73 -8.56 10.42
N LEU A 52 -8.83 -8.48 9.45
CA LEU A 52 -7.46 -9.00 9.53
C LEU A 52 -6.72 -8.40 10.71
N MET A 53 -6.66 -7.06 10.79
CA MET A 53 -6.00 -6.35 11.90
C MET A 53 -6.61 -6.76 13.25
N GLN A 54 -7.94 -6.83 13.36
CA GLN A 54 -8.63 -7.26 14.58
C GLN A 54 -8.29 -8.72 14.95
N HIS A 55 -8.35 -9.65 14.01
CA HIS A 55 -8.06 -11.07 14.24
C HIS A 55 -6.63 -11.28 14.74
N VAL A 56 -5.65 -10.65 14.08
CA VAL A 56 -4.22 -10.75 14.45
C VAL A 56 -3.95 -10.08 15.80
N THR A 57 -4.49 -8.89 16.07
CA THR A 57 -4.27 -8.17 17.33
C THR A 57 -4.98 -8.80 18.54
N LEU A 58 -6.04 -9.57 18.33
CA LEU A 58 -6.69 -10.36 19.39
C LEU A 58 -5.90 -11.62 19.80
N GLY A 59 -4.91 -12.05 19.00
CA GLY A 59 -4.04 -13.18 19.35
C GLY A 59 -4.74 -14.54 19.48
N VAL A 60 -5.93 -14.70 18.89
CA VAL A 60 -6.72 -15.96 18.93
C VAL A 60 -5.95 -17.12 18.28
N GLY A 61 -5.13 -16.80 17.28
CA GLY A 61 -4.47 -17.76 16.42
C GLY A 61 -5.46 -18.52 15.53
N THR A 62 -5.07 -19.72 15.10
CA THR A 62 -5.86 -20.55 14.18
C THR A 62 -6.37 -21.83 14.86
N PRO A 63 -7.29 -22.59 14.24
CA PRO A 63 -7.76 -23.86 14.78
C PRO A 63 -6.66 -24.88 15.12
N LEU A 64 -5.58 -24.99 14.34
CA LEU A 64 -4.42 -25.84 14.69
C LEU A 64 -3.38 -25.13 15.56
N MET A 65 -3.17 -23.81 15.40
CA MET A 65 -2.22 -23.00 16.17
C MET A 65 -2.94 -21.99 17.07
N ARG A 66 -3.67 -22.50 18.07
CA ARG A 66 -4.46 -21.67 18.99
C ARG A 66 -3.58 -20.80 19.89
N ASN A 67 -4.08 -19.61 20.24
CA ASN A 67 -3.42 -18.63 21.10
C ASN A 67 -2.03 -18.17 20.58
N ARG A 68 -1.81 -18.25 19.26
CA ARG A 68 -0.59 -17.79 18.59
C ARG A 68 -0.85 -16.45 17.91
N THR A 69 -0.01 -15.46 18.19
CA THR A 69 0.08 -14.23 17.40
C THR A 69 0.95 -14.46 16.18
N PHE A 70 0.54 -13.97 15.01
CA PHE A 70 1.31 -14.04 13.77
C PHE A 70 1.78 -12.64 13.38
N GLU A 71 3.08 -12.44 13.19
CA GLU A 71 3.58 -11.23 12.56
C GLU A 71 3.00 -11.14 11.14
N THR A 72 2.38 -10.01 10.81
CA THR A 72 1.51 -9.89 9.63
C THR A 72 1.74 -8.55 8.92
N TYR A 73 2.05 -8.64 7.64
CA TYR A 73 2.27 -7.50 6.76
C TYR A 73 1.10 -7.36 5.79
N ILE A 74 0.41 -6.21 5.86
CA ILE A 74 -0.70 -5.89 4.95
C ILE A 74 -0.14 -5.47 3.59
N PHE A 75 -0.55 -6.17 2.55
CA PHE A 75 -0.24 -5.86 1.16
C PHE A 75 -1.38 -5.04 0.55
N GLY A 76 -1.18 -3.83 0.02
CA GLY A 76 0.06 -3.03 -0.04
C GLY A 76 -0.09 -1.69 0.67
N LEU A 77 1.03 -0.96 0.87
CA LEU A 77 0.94 0.39 1.42
C LEU A 77 0.33 1.38 0.42
N PHE A 78 0.74 1.31 -0.85
CA PHE A 78 0.29 2.21 -1.91
C PHE A 78 -0.34 1.47 -3.09
N ASN A 79 -1.22 2.15 -3.82
CA ASN A 79 -1.69 1.69 -5.13
C ASN A 79 -0.56 1.77 -6.17
N GLU A 80 -0.14 0.63 -6.69
CA GLU A 80 1.00 0.49 -7.62
C GLU A 80 0.54 0.50 -9.08
N ASN A 81 0.45 1.69 -9.68
CA ASN A 81 -0.04 1.87 -11.05
C ASN A 81 0.82 1.19 -12.15
N LEU A 82 2.07 0.82 -11.86
CA LEU A 82 2.99 0.17 -12.80
C LEU A 82 2.97 -1.37 -12.74
N LYS A 83 2.15 -2.00 -11.87
CA LYS A 83 2.04 -3.46 -11.85
C LYS A 83 1.52 -4.00 -13.19
N PRO A 84 2.18 -5.00 -13.82
CA PRO A 84 1.87 -5.48 -15.18
C PRO A 84 0.60 -6.35 -15.27
N CYS A 85 -0.08 -6.55 -14.14
CA CYS A 85 -1.19 -7.48 -13.95
C CYS A 85 -2.55 -6.71 -14.00
N PRO A 86 -3.74 -7.32 -13.78
CA PRO A 86 -5.03 -6.67 -14.00
C PRO A 86 -5.31 -5.55 -12.97
N ILE A 87 -6.39 -4.79 -13.17
CA ILE A 87 -6.75 -3.63 -12.32
C ILE A 87 -6.69 -3.95 -10.82
N SER A 88 -7.09 -5.15 -10.38
CA SER A 88 -6.98 -5.58 -8.96
C SER A 88 -5.59 -5.38 -8.38
N GLU A 89 -4.56 -5.82 -9.10
CA GLU A 89 -3.16 -5.80 -8.65
C GLU A 89 -2.63 -4.38 -8.44
N ARG A 90 -3.19 -3.39 -9.14
CA ARG A 90 -2.82 -1.97 -9.01
C ARG A 90 -3.51 -1.27 -7.84
N ASN A 91 -4.47 -1.93 -7.17
CA ASN A 91 -5.40 -1.32 -6.23
C ASN A 91 -5.45 -1.99 -4.84
N PHE A 92 -4.40 -2.72 -4.44
CA PHE A 92 -4.23 -3.28 -3.08
C PHE A 92 -3.82 -2.25 -2.01
N GLY A 93 -3.54 -1.00 -2.39
CA GLY A 93 -3.02 0.02 -1.48
C GLY A 93 -4.01 0.43 -0.39
N LEU A 94 -3.50 0.57 0.84
CA LEU A 94 -4.18 1.33 1.90
C LEU A 94 -4.22 2.85 1.55
N PHE A 95 -3.24 3.33 0.78
CA PHE A 95 -3.10 4.72 0.36
C PHE A 95 -2.98 4.87 -1.16
N GLN A 96 -3.43 6.01 -1.68
CA GLN A 96 -3.07 6.49 -3.01
C GLN A 96 -1.59 6.96 -3.03
N PRO A 97 -0.92 7.04 -4.19
CA PRO A 97 0.47 7.50 -4.29
C PRO A 97 0.75 8.87 -3.65
N TYR A 98 -0.26 9.74 -3.58
CA TYR A 98 -0.20 11.06 -2.94
C TYR A 98 -0.53 11.06 -1.44
N MET A 99 -0.37 9.92 -0.75
CA MET A 99 -0.62 9.73 0.70
C MET A 99 -2.08 9.93 1.17
N THR A 100 -3.03 10.16 0.27
CA THR A 100 -4.46 10.12 0.59
C THR A 100 -4.89 8.68 0.90
N PRO A 101 -5.55 8.38 2.03
CA PRO A 101 -6.05 7.03 2.29
C PRO A 101 -7.10 6.63 1.24
N VAL A 102 -7.09 5.36 0.82
CA VAL A 102 -8.14 4.79 -0.04
C VAL A 102 -9.38 4.49 0.81
N TYR A 103 -9.18 3.98 2.02
CA TYR A 103 -10.17 3.72 3.06
C TYR A 103 -9.50 3.76 4.44
N ASP A 104 -10.28 3.88 5.52
CA ASP A 104 -9.75 3.86 6.89
C ASP A 104 -9.98 2.49 7.54
N ILE A 105 -8.92 1.90 8.09
CA ILE A 105 -8.94 0.65 8.87
C ILE A 105 -8.61 0.87 10.37
N GLY A 106 -8.58 2.12 10.82
CA GLY A 106 -8.29 2.51 12.21
C GLY A 106 -6.81 2.76 12.54
N ILE A 107 -5.91 2.64 11.55
CA ILE A 107 -4.48 2.95 11.69
C ILE A 107 -4.16 4.45 11.57
N LEU A 108 -5.10 5.25 11.04
CA LEU A 108 -4.90 6.69 10.88
C LEU A 108 -4.89 7.37 12.25
N ARG A 109 -3.91 8.26 12.46
CA ARG A 109 -3.83 9.04 13.70
C ARG A 109 -5.08 9.91 13.83
N LYS A 110 -6.01 9.54 14.72
CA LYS A 110 -7.16 10.37 15.14
C LYS A 110 -6.68 11.80 15.27
N LYS A 111 -7.22 12.72 14.44
CA LYS A 111 -6.62 14.04 14.16
C LYS A 111 -5.89 14.58 15.37
N ALA A 112 -4.56 14.51 15.35
CA ALA A 112 -3.78 15.39 16.20
C ALA A 112 -4.33 16.80 15.94
N LYS A 113 -4.50 17.62 16.98
CA LYS A 113 -4.80 19.03 16.79
C LYS A 113 -3.56 19.68 16.18
N VAL A 114 -3.39 19.52 14.87
CA VAL A 114 -2.43 20.25 14.09
C VAL A 114 -2.98 21.67 14.08
N ASN A 115 -2.51 22.47 15.04
CA ASN A 115 -2.45 23.90 14.89
C ASN A 115 -1.50 24.16 13.71
N TYR A 116 -2.02 24.03 12.49
CA TYR A 116 -1.40 24.66 11.35
C TYR A 116 -1.31 26.15 11.72
N PRO A 117 -0.12 26.75 11.84
CA PRO A 117 -0.06 28.19 11.78
C PRO A 117 -0.75 28.58 10.47
N SER A 118 -1.75 29.46 10.56
CA SER A 118 -2.49 29.96 9.40
C SER A 118 -1.47 30.34 8.33
N SER A 119 -1.60 29.73 7.14
CA SER A 119 -0.60 29.77 6.06
C SER A 119 0.10 31.12 6.01
N PRO A 120 1.46 31.18 6.06
CA PRO A 120 2.13 32.44 5.80
C PRO A 120 1.64 32.94 4.46
N THR A 121 1.06 34.14 4.46
CA THR A 121 0.63 34.80 3.23
C THR A 121 1.87 34.92 2.35
N PRO A 122 1.84 34.52 1.07
CA PRO A 122 3.01 34.68 0.21
C PRO A 122 3.28 36.18 0.09
N VAL A 123 4.30 36.65 0.81
CA VAL A 123 4.80 38.02 0.65
C VAL A 123 5.43 38.07 -0.73
N VAL A 124 4.72 38.71 -1.67
CA VAL A 124 5.25 39.03 -2.99
C VAL A 124 6.32 40.10 -2.80
N VAL A 125 7.53 39.67 -2.43
CA VAL A 125 8.72 40.51 -2.49
C VAL A 125 9.01 40.69 -3.97
N GLY A 126 8.75 41.90 -4.49
CA GLY A 126 9.01 42.24 -5.87
C GLY A 126 10.49 42.06 -6.20
N VAL A 127 10.82 41.02 -6.97
CA VAL A 127 12.16 40.84 -7.52
C VAL A 127 12.36 41.93 -8.58
N PRO A 128 13.37 42.81 -8.45
CA PRO A 128 13.67 43.77 -9.50
C PRO A 128 14.16 43.01 -10.73
N ILE A 129 13.58 43.32 -11.89
CA ILE A 129 14.01 42.76 -13.17
C ILE A 129 15.42 43.30 -13.45
N ILE A 130 16.41 42.41 -13.44
CA ILE A 130 17.76 42.70 -13.92
C ILE A 130 17.94 41.99 -15.25
N ASP A 131 18.05 42.78 -16.31
CA ASP A 131 18.33 42.32 -17.66
C ASP A 131 19.82 41.92 -17.78
N SER A 132 20.11 40.69 -18.20
CA SER A 132 21.19 40.31 -19.14
C SER A 132 21.52 38.80 -19.14
N THR A 133 21.33 38.17 -20.30
CA THR A 133 22.33 37.38 -21.05
C THR A 133 23.03 36.14 -20.43
N PHE A 134 22.97 35.02 -21.18
CA PHE A 134 23.75 33.75 -21.08
C PHE A 134 23.42 32.81 -19.90
N CYS A 135 23.41 31.46 -20.01
CA CYS A 135 23.35 30.48 -21.12
C CYS A 135 23.20 29.06 -20.48
N VAL A 136 22.92 27.91 -21.13
CA VAL A 136 22.75 27.47 -22.53
C VAL A 136 21.60 26.43 -22.57
N ASN A 137 20.91 26.23 -23.70
CA ASN A 137 20.11 25.03 -23.98
C ASN A 137 20.95 23.97 -24.70
N THR A 138 21.05 22.75 -24.17
CA THR A 138 21.64 21.61 -24.90
C THR A 138 20.55 20.73 -25.48
N THR A 139 20.13 21.01 -26.71
CA THR A 139 19.35 20.07 -27.54
C THR A 139 20.26 19.46 -28.60
N GLU A 140 20.53 18.17 -28.42
CA GLU A 140 20.66 17.09 -29.41
C GLU A 140 21.30 17.38 -30.79
N GLN A 141 22.30 16.55 -31.14
CA GLN A 141 23.15 16.72 -32.33
C GLN A 141 22.93 15.60 -33.37
N ALA A 142 22.81 16.02 -34.64
CA ALA A 142 22.78 15.20 -35.87
C ALA A 142 21.52 14.30 -36.06
N ASP A 143 21.08 13.97 -37.29
CA ASP A 143 21.80 13.92 -38.57
C ASP A 143 20.89 14.17 -39.81
N GLY A 144 21.51 14.50 -40.96
CA GLY A 144 21.07 14.06 -42.29
C GLY A 144 19.84 14.69 -42.96
N GLY A 145 20.03 15.80 -43.68
CA GLY A 145 19.11 16.26 -44.74
C GLY A 145 19.61 15.94 -46.16
N PRO A 146 18.77 15.63 -47.15
CA PRO A 146 19.21 15.33 -48.52
C PRO A 146 19.06 16.52 -49.48
N LYS A 147 20.17 16.97 -50.08
CA LYS A 147 20.35 17.36 -51.51
C LYS A 147 21.70 18.02 -51.76
#